data_AF-G8BTP2-F1
#
_entry.id   AF-G8BTP2-F1
#
_cell.length_a   1.000
_cell.length_b   1.000
_cell.length_c   1.000
_cell.angle_alpha   90.00
_cell.angle_beta   90.00
_cell.angle_gamma   90.00
#
_symmetry.space_group_name_H-M   'P 1'
#
loop_
_entity.id
_entity.type
_entity.pdbx_description
1 polymer ?
#
loop_
_entity_poly.entity_id
_entity_poly.type
_entity_poly.pdbx_seq_one_letter_code
_entity_poly.pdbx_strand_id
1 'polypeptide(L)'
;MVIGTSGRVRMQTPKLLPKSFFGFLPLYIGVETVLGITIFNKCSGIYGILALFTGHPLTAIQWVSYLWSSFTLLIYAQGLFQVHHPNLLTYCQILITYSFDTICTCFFTIYFCSHWFTEESNAGDNINSSTTVDKYNQGASESKEFFWTMTLTLIALVSRFYFNFILASFTQQLFLHPKYMIDQDDVEQDLKNKSIIVQWWIKSKKRCYYTSKRFLA
;
A
#
# COMPACT_ATOMS: atom_id res chain seq x y z
N MET A 1 13.29 37.18 39.37
CA MET A 1 11.90 36.89 38.96
C MET A 1 11.58 37.71 37.72
N VAL A 2 11.81 37.15 36.52
CA VAL A 2 11.05 37.44 35.30
C VAL A 2 11.00 36.14 34.51
N ILE A 3 9.78 35.80 34.10
CA ILE A 3 9.28 34.51 33.65
C ILE A 3 9.67 34.26 32.19
N GLY A 4 9.95 33.00 31.87
CA GLY A 4 10.49 32.57 30.59
C GLY A 4 9.58 32.81 29.39
N THR A 5 10.19 33.25 28.29
CA THR A 5 9.61 33.17 26.95
C THR A 5 10.06 31.86 26.31
N SER A 6 9.24 30.82 26.52
CA SER A 6 9.36 29.56 25.77
C SER A 6 9.06 29.87 24.30
N GLY A 7 10.13 30.02 23.52
CA GLY A 7 10.06 30.13 22.06
C GLY A 7 9.47 28.84 21.51
N ARG A 8 8.16 28.84 21.28
CA ARG A 8 7.45 27.76 20.59
C ARG A 8 7.91 27.79 19.13
N VAL A 9 8.98 27.05 18.83
CA VAL A 9 9.42 26.76 17.47
C VAL A 9 8.26 26.05 16.75
N ARG A 10 7.42 26.82 16.06
CA ARG A 10 6.49 26.24 15.08
C ARG A 10 7.37 25.72 13.95
N MET A 11 7.79 24.46 14.05
CA MET A 11 8.29 23.70 12.90
C MET A 11 7.22 23.84 11.80
N GLN A 12 7.56 24.63 10.78
CA GLN A 12 6.69 24.88 9.65
C GLN A 12 6.49 23.54 8.97
N THR A 13 5.31 22.94 9.13
CA THR A 13 4.93 21.80 8.32
C THR A 13 4.97 22.22 6.86
N PRO A 14 5.63 21.47 5.95
CA PRO A 14 5.48 21.70 4.52
C PRO A 14 3.99 21.80 4.18
N LYS A 15 3.59 22.92 3.57
CA LYS A 15 2.20 23.30 3.30
C LYS A 15 1.42 22.30 2.41
N LEU A 16 2.07 21.29 1.84
CA LEU A 16 1.49 20.41 0.82
C LEU A 16 0.77 19.16 1.35
N LEU A 17 0.95 18.76 2.61
CA LEU A 17 0.35 17.51 3.09
C LEU A 17 -1.07 17.69 3.66
N PRO A 18 -2.02 16.80 3.31
CA PRO A 18 -3.39 16.88 3.81
C PRO A 18 -3.46 16.77 5.33
N LYS A 19 -4.09 17.75 5.96
CA LYS A 19 -4.24 17.82 7.44
C LYS A 19 -5.41 16.99 7.97
N SER A 20 -6.31 16.56 7.08
CA SER A 20 -7.55 15.86 7.42
C SER A 20 -7.91 14.91 6.28
N PHE A 21 -8.53 13.78 6.62
CA PHE A 21 -9.05 12.83 5.64
C PHE A 21 -10.36 13.39 5.05
N PHE A 22 -10.44 13.52 3.73
CA PHE A 22 -11.55 14.18 3.03
C PHE A 22 -11.87 15.62 3.48
N GLY A 23 -10.98 16.26 4.24
CA GLY A 23 -11.13 17.64 4.72
C GLY A 23 -11.95 17.81 6.00
N PHE A 24 -12.65 16.78 6.48
CA PHE A 24 -13.45 16.84 7.71
C PHE A 24 -13.19 15.71 8.71
N LEU A 25 -12.58 14.60 8.29
CA LEU A 25 -12.30 13.46 9.18
C LEU A 25 -10.89 13.53 9.79
N PRO A 26 -10.71 13.04 11.03
CA PRO A 26 -9.39 12.97 11.63
C PRO A 26 -8.46 12.06 10.82
N LEU A 27 -7.15 12.29 10.90
CA LEU A 27 -6.22 11.56 10.03
C LEU A 27 -6.12 10.07 10.39
N TYR A 28 -6.31 9.72 11.67
CA TYR A 28 -6.28 8.32 12.12
C TYR A 28 -7.38 7.47 11.46
N ILE A 29 -8.61 8.01 11.29
CA ILE A 29 -9.70 7.25 10.65
C ILE A 29 -9.41 7.06 9.16
N GLY A 30 -8.74 8.03 8.53
CA GLY A 30 -8.26 7.89 7.16
C GLY A 30 -7.25 6.75 7.02
N VAL A 31 -6.26 6.70 7.92
CA VAL A 31 -5.26 5.63 7.93
C VAL A 31 -5.89 4.26 8.23
N GLU A 32 -6.80 4.18 9.19
CA GLU A 32 -7.55 2.96 9.51
C GLU A 32 -8.33 2.45 8.29
N THR A 33 -9.05 3.35 7.60
CA THR A 33 -9.81 3.02 6.38
C THR A 33 -8.89 2.55 5.26
N VAL A 34 -7.77 3.25 5.02
CA VAL A 34 -6.77 2.88 4.00
C VAL A 34 -6.19 1.49 4.27
N LEU A 35 -5.79 1.22 5.51
CA LEU A 35 -5.25 -0.08 5.90
C LEU A 35 -6.32 -1.17 5.77
N GLY A 36 -7.55 -0.92 6.23
CA GLY A 36 -8.67 -1.86 6.11
C GLY A 36 -8.96 -2.26 4.66
N ILE A 37 -9.11 -1.28 3.77
CA ILE A 37 -9.33 -1.53 2.33
C ILE A 37 -8.16 -2.30 1.72
N THR A 38 -6.93 -1.93 2.06
CA THR A 38 -5.72 -2.55 1.49
C THR A 38 -5.56 -4.00 1.97
N ILE A 39 -5.84 -4.27 3.25
CA ILE A 39 -5.84 -5.62 3.82
C ILE A 39 -6.90 -6.46 3.13
N PHE A 40 -8.14 -5.96 3.00
CA PHE A 40 -9.20 -6.67 2.32
C PHE A 40 -8.84 -6.98 0.85
N ASN A 41 -8.27 -6.01 0.14
CA ASN A 41 -7.79 -6.18 -1.23
C ASN A 41 -6.66 -7.22 -1.33
N LYS A 42 -5.79 -7.34 -0.33
CA LYS A 42 -4.68 -8.30 -0.34
C LYS A 42 -5.07 -9.69 0.15
N CYS A 43 -6.09 -9.79 0.99
CA CYS A 43 -6.69 -11.07 1.37
C CYS A 43 -7.26 -11.81 0.15
N SER A 44 -7.76 -11.11 -0.87
CA SER A 44 -8.19 -11.78 -2.10
C SER A 44 -7.04 -12.50 -2.81
N GLY A 45 -5.80 -11.98 -2.67
CA GLY A 45 -4.60 -12.63 -3.18
C GLY A 45 -4.24 -13.94 -2.48
N ILE A 46 -4.73 -14.19 -1.26
CA ILE A 46 -4.55 -15.47 -0.57
C ILE A 46 -5.27 -16.59 -1.33
N TYR A 47 -6.42 -16.31 -1.96
CA TYR A 47 -7.09 -17.27 -2.84
C TYR A 47 -6.24 -17.62 -4.07
N GLY A 48 -5.46 -16.68 -4.59
CA GLY A 48 -4.46 -16.94 -5.64
C GLY A 48 -3.37 -17.90 -5.20
N ILE A 49 -3.00 -17.89 -3.92
CA ILE A 49 -2.04 -18.85 -3.34
C ILE A 49 -2.65 -20.23 -3.17
N LEU A 50 -3.94 -20.32 -2.81
CA LEU A 50 -4.65 -21.60 -2.76
C LEU A 50 -4.72 -22.27 -4.14
N ALA A 51 -4.84 -21.48 -5.22
CA ALA A 51 -4.76 -21.99 -6.59
C ALA A 51 -3.38 -22.60 -6.96
N LEU A 52 -2.31 -22.23 -6.24
CA LEU A 52 -0.98 -22.85 -6.40
C LEU A 52 -0.98 -24.30 -5.86
N PHE A 53 -1.69 -24.54 -4.75
CA PHE A 53 -1.76 -25.87 -4.14
C PHE A 53 -2.66 -26.84 -4.92
N THR A 54 -3.55 -26.33 -5.79
CA THR A 54 -4.41 -27.14 -6.65
C THR A 54 -3.75 -27.56 -7.97
N GLY A 55 -2.47 -27.20 -8.20
CA GLY A 55 -1.70 -27.65 -9.37
C GLY A 55 -1.90 -26.83 -10.64
N HIS A 56 -2.44 -25.61 -10.56
CA HIS A 56 -2.57 -24.74 -11.72
C HIS A 56 -1.19 -24.24 -12.20
N PRO A 57 -0.84 -24.33 -13.49
CA PRO A 57 0.37 -23.72 -14.01
C PRO A 57 0.29 -22.20 -13.85
N LEU A 58 1.09 -21.64 -12.94
CA LEU A 58 1.17 -20.21 -12.66
C LEU A 58 2.54 -19.69 -13.09
N THR A 59 2.57 -18.57 -13.82
CA THR A 59 3.81 -17.97 -14.31
C THR A 59 4.65 -17.42 -13.16
N ALA A 60 5.98 -17.43 -13.28
CA ALA A 60 6.89 -16.91 -12.24
C ALA A 60 6.56 -15.46 -11.77
N ILE A 61 6.04 -14.63 -12.67
CA ILE A 61 5.61 -13.25 -12.35
C ILE A 61 4.41 -13.21 -11.38
N GLN A 62 3.47 -14.15 -11.55
CA GLN A 62 2.30 -14.30 -10.67
C GLN A 62 2.74 -14.78 -9.28
N TRP A 63 3.68 -15.72 -9.22
CA TRP A 63 4.29 -16.17 -7.95
C TRP A 63 4.86 -15.01 -7.14
N VAL A 64 5.67 -14.15 -7.78
CA VAL A 64 6.27 -12.99 -7.12
C VAL A 64 5.18 -12.03 -6.63
N SER A 65 4.15 -11.76 -7.44
CA SER A 65 3.06 -10.86 -7.08
C SER A 65 2.26 -11.34 -5.85
N TYR A 66 1.98 -12.65 -5.77
CA TYR A 66 1.23 -13.22 -4.65
C TYR A 66 2.05 -13.29 -3.36
N LEU A 67 3.33 -13.68 -3.45
CA LEU A 67 4.24 -13.67 -2.30
C LEU A 67 4.44 -12.25 -1.76
N TRP A 68 4.59 -11.26 -2.65
CA TRP A 68 4.66 -9.86 -2.29
C TRP A 68 3.38 -9.36 -1.60
N SER A 69 2.21 -9.77 -2.10
CA SER A 69 0.91 -9.44 -1.49
C SER A 69 0.79 -10.00 -0.08
N SER A 70 1.15 -11.27 0.13
CA SER A 70 1.13 -11.90 1.46
C SER A 70 2.10 -11.27 2.44
N PHE A 71 3.30 -10.90 1.99
CA PHE A 71 4.26 -10.21 2.85
C PHE A 71 3.75 -8.83 3.29
N THR A 72 3.24 -8.04 2.36
CA THR A 72 2.71 -6.69 2.65
C THR A 72 1.46 -6.74 3.52
N LEU A 73 0.63 -7.77 3.39
CA LEU A 73 -0.52 -8.01 4.27
C LEU A 73 -0.14 -8.05 5.75
N LEU A 74 0.95 -8.77 6.11
CA LEU A 74 1.41 -8.86 7.49
C LEU A 74 1.82 -7.49 8.05
N ILE A 75 2.47 -6.67 7.22
CA ILE A 75 2.89 -5.32 7.60
C ILE A 75 1.68 -4.41 7.85
N TYR A 76 0.68 -4.46 6.97
CA TYR A 76 -0.52 -3.64 7.11
C TYR A 76 -1.39 -4.08 8.28
N ALA A 77 -1.54 -5.39 8.50
CA ALA A 77 -2.23 -5.93 9.66
C ALA A 77 -1.60 -5.42 10.97
N GLN A 78 -0.26 -5.42 11.06
CA GLN A 78 0.46 -4.87 12.20
C GLN A 78 0.15 -3.38 12.44
N GLY A 79 -0.01 -2.60 11.37
CA GLY A 79 -0.40 -1.20 11.41
C GLY A 79 -1.81 -0.99 11.95
N LEU A 80 -2.77 -1.78 11.46
CA LEU A 80 -4.17 -1.67 11.84
C LEU A 80 -4.36 -1.93 13.33
N PHE A 81 -3.72 -2.96 13.89
CA PHE A 81 -3.76 -3.23 15.33
C PHE A 81 -3.10 -2.14 16.19
N GLN A 82 -2.17 -1.37 15.62
CA GLN A 82 -1.44 -0.30 16.33
C GLN A 82 -2.03 1.10 16.06
N VAL A 83 -3.20 1.23 15.42
CA VAL A 83 -3.74 2.55 15.06
C VAL A 83 -4.11 3.41 16.27
N HIS A 84 -4.62 2.81 17.34
CA HIS A 84 -4.94 3.53 18.58
C HIS A 84 -3.71 3.82 19.47
N HIS A 85 -2.64 3.05 19.32
CA HIS A 85 -1.36 3.23 20.03
C HIS A 85 -0.22 3.28 19.01
N PRO A 86 -0.10 4.39 18.26
CA PRO A 86 0.72 4.40 17.06
C PRO A 86 2.20 4.43 17.40
N ASN A 87 2.95 3.50 16.81
CA ASN A 87 4.40 3.43 16.92
C ASN A 87 5.05 4.05 15.67
N LEU A 88 5.89 5.07 15.86
CA LEU A 88 6.52 5.81 14.76
C LEU A 88 7.34 4.91 13.83
N LEU A 89 8.09 3.94 14.37
CA LEU A 89 8.89 3.01 13.58
C LEU A 89 8.02 2.11 12.69
N THR A 90 6.89 1.62 13.23
CA THR A 90 5.92 0.83 12.47
C THR A 90 5.28 1.65 11.34
N TYR A 91 4.86 2.88 11.61
CA TYR A 91 4.20 3.73 10.60
C TYR A 91 5.15 4.20 9.50
N CYS A 92 6.43 4.45 9.81
CA CYS A 92 7.46 4.67 8.79
C CYS A 92 7.66 3.45 7.89
N GLN A 93 7.66 2.23 8.46
CA GLN A 93 7.74 1.01 7.67
C GLN A 93 6.52 0.86 6.75
N ILE A 94 5.32 1.12 7.27
CA ILE A 94 4.07 1.05 6.49
C ILE A 94 4.12 2.04 5.33
N LEU A 95 4.52 3.29 5.57
CA LEU A 95 4.60 4.31 4.53
C LEU A 95 5.49 3.87 3.36
N ILE A 96 6.74 3.49 3.66
CA ILE A 96 7.70 3.07 2.63
C ILE A 96 7.23 1.80 1.92
N THR A 97 6.70 0.84 2.68
CA THR A 97 6.17 -0.41 2.12
C THR A 97 5.00 -0.14 1.19
N TYR A 98 4.06 0.73 1.58
CA TYR A 98 2.90 1.12 0.78
C TYR A 98 3.29 1.88 -0.48
N SER A 99 4.28 2.78 -0.38
CA SER A 99 4.83 3.49 -1.54
C SER A 99 5.42 2.52 -2.56
N PHE A 100 6.25 1.58 -2.10
CA PHE A 100 6.83 0.55 -2.97
C PHE A 100 5.76 -0.40 -3.53
N ASP A 101 4.79 -0.81 -2.72
CA ASP A 101 3.66 -1.64 -3.13
C ASP A 101 2.80 -0.95 -4.20
N THR A 102 2.63 0.37 -4.12
CA THR A 102 1.93 1.15 -5.15
C THR A 102 2.69 1.12 -6.47
N ILE A 103 4.02 1.28 -6.44
CA ILE A 103 4.87 1.20 -7.63
C ILE A 103 4.78 -0.21 -8.25
N CYS A 104 4.94 -1.26 -7.45
CA CYS A 104 4.78 -2.64 -7.91
C CYS A 104 3.40 -2.88 -8.51
N THR A 105 2.34 -2.39 -7.86
CA THR A 105 0.96 -2.50 -8.37
C THR A 105 0.84 -1.85 -9.74
N CYS A 106 1.40 -0.65 -9.94
CA CYS A 106 1.39 0.01 -11.25
C CYS A 106 2.09 -0.84 -12.33
N PHE A 107 3.28 -1.39 -12.02
CA PHE A 107 4.00 -2.27 -12.94
C PHE A 107 3.19 -3.52 -13.29
N PHE A 108 2.60 -4.19 -12.30
CA PHE A 108 1.76 -5.37 -12.54
C PHE A 108 0.52 -5.01 -13.35
N THR A 109 -0.14 -3.89 -13.05
CA THR A 109 -1.31 -3.43 -13.81
C THR A 109 -0.95 -3.20 -15.28
N ILE A 110 0.17 -2.54 -15.59
CA ILE A 110 0.62 -2.33 -16.97
C ILE A 110 0.92 -3.67 -17.65
N TYR A 111 1.61 -4.57 -16.97
CA TYR A 111 1.95 -5.89 -17.49
C TYR A 111 0.70 -6.72 -17.83
N PHE A 112 -0.22 -6.87 -16.87
CA PHE A 112 -1.46 -7.63 -17.07
C PHE A 112 -2.38 -6.99 -18.10
N CYS A 113 -2.46 -5.66 -18.11
CA CYS A 113 -3.23 -4.93 -19.10
C CYS A 113 -2.69 -5.16 -20.52
N SER A 114 -1.37 -5.11 -20.71
CA SER A 114 -0.74 -5.38 -22.01
C SER A 114 -0.95 -6.83 -22.46
N HIS A 115 -0.81 -7.78 -21.54
CA HIS A 115 -1.06 -9.19 -21.82
C HIS A 115 -2.51 -9.44 -22.20
N TRP A 116 -3.47 -8.88 -21.45
CA TRP A 116 -4.90 -9.00 -21.73
C TRP A 116 -5.27 -8.48 -23.12
N PHE A 117 -4.77 -7.30 -23.51
CA PHE A 117 -5.04 -6.74 -24.84
C PHE A 117 -4.43 -7.56 -25.98
N THR A 118 -3.29 -8.20 -25.75
CA THR A 118 -2.67 -9.07 -26.75
C THR A 118 -3.50 -10.34 -26.98
N GLU A 119 -3.95 -11.00 -25.91
CA GLU A 119 -4.79 -12.21 -26.02
C GLU A 119 -6.13 -11.92 -26.71
N GLU A 120 -6.78 -10.79 -26.39
CA GLU A 120 -8.03 -10.37 -27.03
C GLU A 120 -7.84 -10.13 -28.53
N SER A 121 -6.75 -9.48 -28.93
CA SER A 121 -6.44 -9.25 -30.35
C SER A 121 -6.22 -10.56 -31.12
N ASN A 122 -5.56 -11.53 -30.49
CA ASN A 122 -5.36 -12.86 -31.07
C ASN A 122 -6.68 -13.63 -31.17
N ALA A 123 -7.56 -13.53 -30.16
CA ALA A 123 -8.87 -14.16 -30.19
C ALA A 123 -9.74 -13.62 -31.34
N GLY A 124 -9.71 -12.31 -31.60
CA GLY A 124 -10.42 -11.67 -32.71
C GLY A 124 -10.00 -12.16 -34.10
N ASP A 125 -8.71 -12.42 -34.33
CA ASP A 125 -8.21 -12.90 -35.63
C ASP A 125 -8.60 -14.37 -35.91
N ASN A 126 -8.78 -15.20 -34.87
CA ASN A 126 -9.18 -16.60 -35.02
C ASN A 126 -10.68 -16.79 -35.31
N ILE A 127 -11.53 -15.81 -34.99
CA ILE A 127 -12.99 -15.88 -35.18
C ILE A 127 -13.40 -15.70 -36.66
N ASN A 128 -12.54 -15.11 -37.50
CA ASN A 128 -12.80 -14.97 -38.93
C ASN A 128 -12.75 -16.30 -39.71
N SER A 129 -12.44 -17.42 -39.06
CA SER A 129 -12.31 -18.75 -39.70
C SER A 129 -13.45 -19.73 -39.41
N SER A 130 -14.43 -19.40 -38.55
CA SER A 130 -15.49 -20.34 -38.17
C SER A 130 -16.85 -19.64 -38.13
N THR A 131 -17.65 -19.88 -39.17
CA THR A 131 -19.06 -19.49 -39.20
C THR A 131 -19.83 -20.25 -38.12
N THR A 132 -20.92 -19.64 -37.64
CA THR A 132 -22.05 -20.19 -36.85
C THR A 132 -22.02 -19.99 -35.32
N VAL A 133 -22.62 -18.87 -34.91
CA VAL A 133 -23.61 -18.71 -33.83
C VAL A 133 -23.30 -19.41 -32.50
N ASP A 134 -22.82 -18.62 -31.53
CA ASP A 134 -23.43 -18.54 -30.20
C ASP A 134 -23.21 -17.14 -29.61
N LYS A 135 -24.12 -16.23 -29.96
CA LYS A 135 -24.26 -14.89 -29.36
C LYS A 135 -24.85 -15.02 -27.95
N TYR A 136 -24.10 -15.58 -27.01
CA TYR A 136 -24.55 -15.69 -25.61
C TYR A 136 -24.13 -14.51 -24.71
N ASN A 137 -23.37 -13.53 -25.22
CA ASN A 137 -22.95 -12.34 -24.47
C ASN A 137 -23.63 -11.06 -24.96
N GLN A 138 -24.96 -11.02 -24.90
CA GLN A 138 -25.72 -9.77 -24.96
C GLN A 138 -25.73 -9.09 -23.58
N GLY A 139 -24.53 -8.87 -23.02
CA GLY A 139 -24.26 -7.83 -22.01
C GLY A 139 -24.12 -6.48 -22.71
N ALA A 140 -23.75 -5.41 -22.01
CA ALA A 140 -23.57 -4.12 -22.67
C ALA A 140 -22.51 -4.24 -23.79
N SER A 141 -22.64 -3.48 -24.89
CA SER A 141 -21.64 -3.45 -25.98
C SER A 141 -20.23 -3.64 -25.43
N GLU A 142 -19.49 -4.63 -25.93
CA GLU A 142 -18.17 -5.06 -25.46
C GLU A 142 -17.24 -3.89 -25.09
N SER A 143 -17.22 -2.84 -25.93
CA SER A 143 -16.45 -1.62 -25.69
C SER A 143 -16.88 -0.83 -24.43
N LYS A 144 -18.17 -0.88 -24.05
CA LYS A 144 -18.69 -0.27 -22.82
C LYS A 144 -18.21 -1.01 -21.57
N GLU A 145 -18.20 -2.35 -21.59
CA GLU A 145 -17.71 -3.15 -20.45
C GLU A 145 -16.19 -2.95 -20.25
N PHE A 146 -15.44 -2.88 -21.35
CA PHE A 146 -14.02 -2.50 -21.32
C PHE A 146 -13.77 -1.09 -20.79
N PHE A 147 -14.56 -0.11 -21.23
CA PHE A 147 -14.44 1.27 -20.75
C PHE A 147 -14.64 1.38 -19.23
N TRP A 148 -15.66 0.70 -18.70
CA TRP A 148 -15.92 0.68 -17.25
C TRP A 148 -14.80 -0.01 -16.48
N THR A 149 -14.29 -1.13 -16.99
CA THR A 149 -13.18 -1.87 -16.36
C THR A 149 -11.89 -1.03 -16.31
N MET A 150 -11.55 -0.35 -17.41
CA MET A 150 -10.38 0.52 -17.49
C MET A 150 -10.54 1.75 -16.58
N THR A 151 -11.73 2.34 -16.55
CA THR A 151 -12.04 3.50 -15.70
C THR A 151 -11.93 3.14 -14.21
N LEU A 152 -12.50 2.00 -13.80
CA LEU A 152 -12.40 1.51 -12.43
C LEU A 152 -10.94 1.23 -12.03
N THR A 153 -10.16 0.66 -12.95
CA THR A 153 -8.73 0.40 -12.74
C THR A 153 -7.96 1.70 -12.53
N LEU A 154 -8.23 2.71 -13.36
CA LEU A 154 -7.59 4.03 -13.24
C LEU A 154 -7.96 4.72 -11.92
N ILE A 155 -9.23 4.71 -11.54
CA ILE A 155 -9.70 5.26 -10.27
C ILE A 155 -9.03 4.54 -9.08
N ALA A 156 -8.89 3.21 -9.16
CA ALA A 156 -8.21 2.42 -8.14
C ALA A 156 -6.71 2.73 -8.04
N LEU A 157 -6.05 3.09 -9.14
CA LEU A 157 -4.64 3.53 -9.12
C LEU A 157 -4.51 4.93 -8.50
N VAL A 158 -5.34 5.89 -8.93
CA VAL A 158 -5.33 7.26 -8.40
C VAL A 158 -5.61 7.27 -6.90
N SER A 159 -6.56 6.45 -6.43
CA SER A 159 -6.87 6.36 -5.00
C SER A 159 -5.67 5.84 -4.18
N ARG A 160 -4.87 4.89 -4.71
CA ARG A 160 -3.63 4.44 -4.05
C ARG A 160 -2.61 5.57 -3.90
N PHE A 161 -2.45 6.42 -4.90
CA PHE A 161 -1.58 7.59 -4.76
C PHE A 161 -2.10 8.56 -3.69
N TYR A 162 -3.40 8.81 -3.64
CA TYR A 162 -4.01 9.62 -2.57
C TYR A 162 -3.78 9.00 -1.17
N PHE A 163 -3.93 7.69 -1.04
CA PHE A 163 -3.70 6.96 0.21
C PHE A 163 -2.25 7.04 0.68
N ASN A 164 -1.27 7.05 -0.24
CA ASN A 164 0.13 7.34 0.08
C ASN A 164 0.29 8.71 0.76
N PHE A 165 -0.36 9.76 0.23
CA PHE A 165 -0.30 11.10 0.83
C PHE A 165 -0.93 11.14 2.22
N ILE A 166 -2.02 10.39 2.45
CA ILE A 166 -2.66 10.27 3.77
C ILE A 166 -1.70 9.60 4.77
N LEU A 167 -1.07 8.49 4.41
CA LEU A 167 -0.08 7.79 5.24
C LEU A 167 1.15 8.66 5.53
N ALA A 168 1.63 9.42 4.54
CA ALA A 168 2.74 10.34 4.69
C ALA A 168 2.42 11.44 5.71
N SER A 169 1.23 12.03 5.59
CA SER A 169 0.75 13.08 6.49
C SER A 169 0.64 12.57 7.93
N PHE A 170 0.17 11.33 8.11
CA PHE A 170 0.02 10.74 9.43
C PHE A 170 1.38 10.48 10.07
N THR A 171 2.29 9.88 9.30
CA THR A 171 3.65 9.63 9.74
C THR A 171 4.37 10.92 10.11
N GLN A 172 4.19 11.99 9.34
CA GLN A 172 4.73 13.31 9.66
C GLN A 172 4.15 13.88 10.96
N GLN A 173 2.86 13.72 11.23
CA GLN A 173 2.28 14.13 12.51
C GLN A 173 2.89 13.37 13.69
N LEU A 174 3.19 12.07 13.53
CA LEU A 174 3.90 11.31 14.56
C LEU A 174 5.31 11.85 14.82
N PHE A 175 6.04 12.28 13.78
CA PHE A 175 7.38 12.87 13.95
C PHE A 175 7.37 14.17 14.77
N LEU A 176 6.29 14.95 14.70
CA LEU A 176 6.18 16.23 15.39
C LEU A 176 5.72 16.11 16.84
N HIS A 177 5.10 14.98 17.21
CA HIS A 177 4.61 14.78 18.56
C HIS A 177 5.72 14.19 19.46
N PRO A 178 6.18 14.93 20.49
CA PRO A 178 7.29 14.49 21.36
C PRO A 178 6.96 13.21 22.14
N LYS A 179 5.67 12.88 22.32
CA LYS A 179 5.21 11.63 22.95
C LYS A 179 5.61 10.37 22.17
N TYR A 180 5.84 10.48 20.87
CA TYR A 180 6.18 9.36 20.00
C TYR A 180 7.62 9.42 19.49
N MET A 181 8.44 10.33 20.03
CA MET A 181 9.87 10.32 19.80
C MET A 181 10.46 9.05 20.40
N ILE A 182 11.13 8.28 19.55
CA ILE A 182 11.72 7.00 19.94
C ILE A 182 13.15 7.25 20.37
N ASP A 183 13.48 6.84 21.59
CA ASP A 183 14.87 6.76 22.03
C ASP A 183 15.55 5.62 21.28
N GLN A 184 16.57 5.96 20.48
CA GLN A 184 17.25 4.99 19.61
C GLN A 184 18.06 4.00 20.45
N ASP A 185 18.57 4.43 21.59
CA ASP A 185 19.46 3.65 22.45
C ASP A 185 18.69 2.53 23.16
N ASP A 186 17.47 2.83 23.63
CA ASP A 186 16.54 1.85 24.21
C ASP A 186 16.22 0.73 23.21
N VAL A 187 15.96 1.10 21.95
CA VAL A 187 15.68 0.11 20.89
C VAL A 187 16.88 -0.81 20.66
N GLU A 188 18.12 -0.28 20.67
CA GLU A 188 19.32 -1.10 20.47
C GLU A 188 19.64 -2.04 21.62
N GLN A 189 19.34 -1.61 22.85
CA GLN A 189 19.45 -2.48 24.02
C GLN A 189 18.46 -3.65 23.92
N ASP A 190 17.21 -3.38 23.55
CA ASP A 190 16.17 -4.39 23.36
C ASP A 190 16.48 -5.39 22.23
N LEU A 191 17.22 -4.95 21.20
CA LEU A 191 17.60 -5.80 20.07
C LEU A 191 18.62 -6.89 20.46
N LYS A 192 19.54 -6.60 21.38
CA LYS A 192 20.67 -7.50 21.71
C LYS A 192 20.22 -8.85 22.27
N ASN A 193 19.04 -8.91 22.87
CA ASN A 193 18.50 -10.11 23.51
C ASN A 193 17.46 -10.87 22.66
N LYS A 194 17.20 -10.45 21.41
CA LYS A 194 16.17 -11.08 20.56
C LYS A 194 16.76 -11.95 19.45
N SER A 195 15.94 -12.85 18.91
CA SER A 195 16.31 -13.74 17.80
C SER A 195 16.67 -12.97 16.53
N ILE A 196 17.50 -13.58 15.68
CA ILE A 196 18.03 -12.97 14.44
C ILE A 196 16.89 -12.45 13.55
N ILE A 197 15.80 -13.20 13.39
CA ILE A 197 14.65 -12.81 12.55
C ILE A 197 14.01 -11.52 13.06
N VAL A 198 13.81 -11.41 14.38
CA VAL A 198 13.23 -10.22 15.00
C VAL A 198 14.18 -9.04 14.88
N GLN A 199 15.49 -9.26 15.04
CA GLN A 199 16.49 -8.23 14.81
C GLN A 199 16.46 -7.71 13.38
N TRP A 200 16.36 -8.59 12.38
CA TRP A 200 16.23 -8.20 10.97
C TRP A 200 14.96 -7.40 10.72
N TRP A 201 13.83 -7.81 11.31
CA TRP A 201 12.57 -7.08 11.22
C TRP A 201 12.67 -5.66 11.79
N ILE A 202 13.26 -5.51 12.99
CA ILE A 202 13.43 -4.20 13.62
C ILE A 202 14.46 -3.34 12.87
N LYS A 203 15.54 -3.93 12.35
CA LYS A 203 16.50 -3.23 11.47
C LYS A 203 15.81 -2.70 10.21
N SER A 204 14.87 -3.46 9.63
CA SER A 204 14.05 -2.99 8.49
C SER A 204 13.22 -1.75 8.86
N LYS A 205 12.57 -1.76 10.03
CA LYS A 205 11.85 -0.58 10.58
C LYS A 205 12.77 0.62 10.73
N LYS A 206 13.98 0.45 11.28
CA LYS A 206 14.97 1.51 11.42
C LYS A 206 15.38 2.10 10.07
N ARG A 207 15.66 1.26 9.07
CA ARG A 207 15.98 1.75 7.70
C ARG A 207 14.83 2.58 7.12
N CYS A 208 13.60 2.09 7.21
CA CYS A 208 12.42 2.81 6.74
C CYS A 208 12.22 4.14 7.48
N TYR A 209 12.52 4.18 8.78
CA TYR A 209 12.50 5.40 9.58
C TYR A 209 13.51 6.44 9.07
N TYR A 210 14.77 6.06 8.83
CA TYR A 210 15.77 6.99 8.30
C TYR A 210 15.38 7.53 6.92
N THR A 211 14.87 6.66 6.05
CA THR A 211 14.35 7.07 4.74
C THR A 211 13.18 8.03 4.90
N SER A 212 12.20 7.71 5.74
CA SER A 212 11.03 8.57 5.97
C SER A 212 11.41 9.91 6.58
N LYS A 213 12.35 9.92 7.54
CA LYS A 213 12.90 11.15 8.13
C LYS A 213 13.54 12.02 7.07
N ARG A 214 14.32 11.45 6.14
CA ARG A 214 14.92 12.21 5.02
C ARG A 214 13.89 12.79 4.05
N PHE A 215 12.74 12.13 3.87
CA PHE A 215 11.68 12.60 2.98
C PHE A 215 10.70 13.58 3.63
N LEU A 216 10.52 13.52 4.96
CA LEU A 216 9.48 14.27 5.69
C LEU A 216 10.02 15.36 6.64
N ALA A 217 11.31 15.35 6.99
CA ALA A 217 11.97 16.35 7.84
C ALA A 217 12.91 17.23 7.01
#